data_AF-A0AAX3U671-F1
#
_entry.id   AF-A0AAX3U671-F1
#
_cell.length_a   1.000
_cell.length_b   1.000
_cell.length_c   1.000
_cell.angle_alpha   90.00
_cell.angle_beta   90.00
_cell.angle_gamma   90.00
#
_symmetry.space_group_name_H-M   'P 1'
#
loop_
_entity.id
_entity.type
_entity.pdbx_description
1 polymer ?
#
loop_
_entity_poly.entity_id
_entity_poly.type
_entity_poly.pdbx_seq_one_letter_code
_entity_poly.pdbx_strand_id
1 'polypeptide(L)'
;MGATMNKPSNKESVQDTVARLRANRNQHQPKTGTNATHSTKERSQLNTPTRSKTSKNAKAVSAAERKTEANKIIKQLLLGELTQGQALKNLRINILGLKQDVFARLVDVSRKTLSDIENDRGSYNTEILNKVFKPFGLKVGLLPSSPDVLRSLLIV
;
A
#
# COMPACT_ATOMS: atom_id res chain seq x y z
N MET A 1 10.82 52.25 40.89
CA MET A 1 11.50 50.96 41.19
C MET A 1 10.65 49.86 40.55
N GLY A 2 10.98 49.30 39.37
CA GLY A 2 12.07 48.35 39.09
C GLY A 2 11.67 46.97 39.63
N ALA A 3 11.48 45.88 38.86
CA ALA A 3 12.23 45.40 37.70
C ALA A 3 11.38 44.51 36.76
N THR A 4 11.70 44.57 35.47
CA THR A 4 11.17 43.75 34.37
C THR A 4 11.96 42.45 34.24
N MET A 5 11.28 41.30 34.25
CA MET A 5 11.87 39.98 33.97
C MET A 5 12.10 39.81 32.46
N ASN A 6 13.36 39.74 32.03
CA ASN A 6 13.76 39.38 30.66
C ASN A 6 13.81 37.85 30.49
N LYS A 7 13.06 37.35 29.49
CA LYS A 7 13.10 35.96 29.00
C LYS A 7 14.13 35.86 27.87
N PRO A 8 15.09 34.91 27.87
CA PRO A 8 16.09 34.82 26.80
C PRO A 8 15.46 34.25 25.52
N SER A 9 15.48 35.06 24.46
CA SER A 9 15.08 34.72 23.09
C SER A 9 16.22 33.94 22.41
N ASN A 10 16.11 32.62 22.36
CA ASN A 10 17.08 31.77 21.67
C ASN A 10 16.85 31.83 20.15
N LYS A 11 17.47 32.81 19.48
CA LYS A 11 17.57 32.87 18.01
C LYS A 11 19.02 32.58 17.62
N GLU A 12 19.35 31.29 17.48
CA GLU A 12 20.64 30.89 16.93
C GLU A 12 20.70 31.32 15.45
N SER A 13 21.78 32.01 15.07
CA SER A 13 21.97 32.48 13.70
C SER A 13 22.40 31.31 12.81
N VAL A 14 21.99 31.33 11.54
CA VAL A 14 22.35 30.30 10.54
C VAL A 14 23.88 30.11 10.46
N GLN A 15 24.65 31.16 10.75
CA GLN A 15 26.11 31.12 10.79
C GLN A 15 26.66 30.26 11.95
N ASP A 16 26.02 30.28 13.11
CA ASP A 16 26.42 29.49 14.28
C ASP A 16 26.16 27.98 14.05
N THR A 17 25.05 27.66 13.39
CA THR A 17 24.72 26.28 13.01
C THR A 17 25.74 25.71 12.02
N VAL A 18 26.17 26.50 11.04
CA VAL A 18 27.17 26.09 10.03
C VAL A 18 28.55 25.90 10.67
N ALA A 19 28.92 26.74 11.64
CA ALA A 19 30.17 26.59 12.39
C ALA A 19 30.20 25.27 13.19
N ARG A 20 29.10 24.91 13.85
CA ARG A 20 28.95 23.63 14.58
C ARG A 20 29.06 22.41 13.67
N LEU A 21 28.41 22.44 12.50
CA LEU A 21 28.47 21.36 11.51
C LEU A 21 29.89 21.16 10.95
N ARG A 22 30.68 22.23 10.79
CA ARG A 22 32.08 22.14 10.38
C ARG A 22 32.98 21.57 11.47
N ALA A 23 32.76 21.94 12.73
CA ALA A 23 33.54 21.43 13.86
C ALA A 23 33.35 19.91 14.08
N ASN A 24 32.13 19.39 13.93
CA ASN A 24 31.87 17.96 14.08
C ASN A 24 32.44 17.10 12.94
N ARG A 25 32.65 17.66 11.75
CA ARG A 25 33.17 16.93 10.59
C ARG A 25 34.67 16.62 10.68
N ASN A 26 35.43 17.41 11.45
CA ASN A 26 36.86 17.19 11.67
C ASN A 26 37.19 16.15 12.77
N GLN A 27 36.18 15.62 13.47
CA GLN A 27 36.36 14.57 14.48
C GLN A 27 36.21 13.15 13.90
N HIS A 28 35.73 13.00 12.66
CA HIS A 28 35.61 11.70 12.00
C HIS A 28 36.13 11.78 10.56
N GLN A 29 37.46 11.76 10.43
CA GLN A 29 38.14 11.31 9.22
C GLN A 29 39.00 10.06 9.51
N PRO A 30 39.09 9.13 8.56
CA PRO A 30 39.64 7.79 8.73
C PRO A 30 41.16 7.80 8.80
N LYS A 31 41.74 6.99 9.69
CA LYS A 31 43.19 6.78 9.80
C LYS A 31 43.70 5.88 8.67
N THR A 32 44.68 6.40 7.94
CA THR A 32 45.65 5.71 7.06
C THR A 32 46.79 5.08 7.88
N GLY A 33 47.39 3.97 7.42
CA GLY A 33 48.79 3.63 7.73
C GLY A 33 49.19 2.15 7.88
N THR A 34 49.75 1.58 6.80
CA THR A 34 50.92 0.67 6.67
C THR A 34 51.43 -0.19 7.85
N ASN A 35 51.63 -1.51 7.61
CA ASN A 35 52.94 -2.20 7.69
C ASN A 35 52.92 -3.71 7.27
N ALA A 36 54.04 -4.13 6.66
CA ALA A 36 54.65 -5.47 6.60
C ALA A 36 54.02 -6.62 5.77
N THR A 37 54.75 -6.97 4.70
CA THR A 37 55.13 -8.30 4.20
C THR A 37 54.46 -9.53 4.83
N HIS A 38 53.73 -10.32 4.03
CA HIS A 38 53.93 -11.77 3.93
C HIS A 38 53.09 -12.37 2.78
N SER A 39 53.78 -13.17 1.95
CA SER A 39 53.19 -14.18 1.08
C SER A 39 52.30 -15.13 1.89
N THR A 40 51.17 -15.58 1.33
CA THR A 40 50.77 -16.99 1.15
C THR A 40 49.27 -17.03 0.78
N LYS A 41 48.94 -17.87 -0.20
CA LYS A 41 47.59 -18.34 -0.50
C LYS A 41 46.91 -18.82 0.78
N GLU A 42 45.68 -18.39 1.07
CA GLU A 42 44.71 -19.28 1.69
C GLU A 42 43.27 -18.79 1.54
N ARG A 43 42.43 -19.78 1.31
CA ARG A 43 41.02 -19.75 0.95
C ARG A 43 40.23 -19.70 2.26
N SER A 44 39.28 -18.77 2.43
CA SER A 44 38.29 -18.87 3.51
C SER A 44 37.00 -18.16 3.15
N GLN A 45 35.96 -18.98 3.04
CA GLN A 45 34.55 -18.62 2.94
C GLN A 45 34.10 -17.96 4.25
N LEU A 46 33.32 -16.88 4.16
CA LEU A 46 32.43 -16.49 5.27
C LEU A 46 31.19 -15.73 4.79
N ASN A 47 30.13 -16.51 4.61
CA ASN A 47 28.77 -16.28 5.12
C ASN A 47 28.17 -14.87 4.97
N THR A 48 27.50 -14.62 3.85
CA THR A 48 26.41 -13.64 3.79
C THR A 48 25.13 -14.25 4.40
N PRO A 49 24.45 -13.58 5.34
CA PRO A 49 23.20 -14.09 5.89
C PRO A 49 22.07 -13.94 4.87
N THR A 50 21.75 -15.04 4.17
CA THR A 50 20.52 -15.21 3.39
C THR A 50 19.30 -15.15 4.30
N ARG A 51 18.74 -13.95 4.47
CA ARG A 51 17.39 -13.78 5.01
C ARG A 51 16.39 -13.86 3.86
N SER A 52 15.92 -15.07 3.58
CA SER A 52 14.79 -15.31 2.69
C SER A 52 14.04 -16.58 3.12
N LYS A 53 13.40 -16.51 4.30
CA LYS A 53 12.24 -17.36 4.58
C LYS A 53 11.01 -16.68 3.97
N THR A 54 10.80 -16.84 2.66
CA THR A 54 9.48 -16.62 2.10
C THR A 54 8.59 -17.77 2.54
N SER A 55 7.53 -17.47 3.27
CA SER A 55 6.57 -18.45 3.75
C SER A 55 5.91 -19.11 2.54
N LYS A 56 6.07 -20.43 2.43
CA LYS A 56 5.35 -21.28 1.47
C LYS A 56 3.85 -21.28 1.82
N ASN A 57 3.10 -20.26 1.39
CA ASN A 57 1.62 -20.35 1.39
C ASN A 57 0.88 -19.35 0.49
N ALA A 58 1.53 -18.72 -0.48
CA ALA A 58 0.79 -18.08 -1.56
C ALA A 58 0.35 -19.19 -2.52
N LYS A 59 -0.93 -19.60 -2.45
CA LYS A 59 -1.54 -20.33 -3.57
C LYS A 59 -1.29 -19.47 -4.81
N ALA A 60 -0.43 -19.93 -5.70
CA ALA A 60 -0.22 -19.32 -6.99
C ALA A 60 -1.47 -19.61 -7.84
N VAL A 61 -2.58 -18.96 -7.50
CA VAL A 61 -3.82 -19.01 -8.27
C VAL A 61 -3.45 -18.55 -9.67
N SER A 62 -3.64 -19.44 -10.66
CA SER A 62 -3.24 -19.15 -12.03
C SER A 62 -3.97 -17.90 -12.54
N ALA A 63 -3.40 -17.19 -13.52
CA ALA A 63 -4.06 -16.00 -14.08
C ALA A 63 -5.47 -16.33 -14.62
N ALA A 64 -5.67 -17.55 -15.15
CA ALA A 64 -6.96 -18.06 -15.58
C ALA A 64 -7.95 -18.22 -14.41
N GLU A 65 -7.52 -18.84 -13.31
CA GLU A 65 -8.36 -19.00 -12.11
C GLU A 65 -8.81 -17.65 -11.53
N ARG A 66 -7.92 -16.64 -11.49
CA ARG A 66 -8.29 -15.29 -11.04
C ARG A 66 -9.35 -14.64 -11.94
N LYS A 67 -9.25 -14.82 -13.25
CA LYS A 67 -10.26 -14.30 -14.19
C LYS A 67 -11.61 -14.98 -13.96
N THR A 68 -11.63 -16.29 -13.77
CA THR A 68 -12.85 -17.06 -13.50
C THR A 68 -13.50 -16.61 -12.18
N GLU A 69 -12.73 -16.45 -11.12
CA GLU A 69 -13.26 -15.99 -9.82
C GLU A 69 -13.78 -14.55 -9.89
N ALA A 70 -13.07 -13.65 -10.60
CA ALA A 70 -13.55 -12.28 -10.81
C ALA A 70 -14.88 -12.26 -11.56
N ASN A 71 -15.00 -13.03 -12.65
CA ASN A 71 -16.22 -13.14 -13.43
C ASN A 71 -17.39 -13.70 -12.61
N LYS A 72 -17.12 -14.67 -11.74
CA LYS A 72 -18.12 -15.20 -10.80
C LYS A 72 -18.63 -14.08 -9.89
N ILE A 73 -17.74 -13.36 -9.21
CA ILE A 73 -18.14 -12.26 -8.31
C ILE A 73 -18.95 -11.18 -9.06
N ILE A 74 -18.52 -10.82 -10.28
CA ILE A 74 -19.22 -9.84 -11.12
C ILE A 74 -20.62 -10.34 -11.48
N LYS A 75 -20.76 -11.62 -11.87
CA LYS A 75 -22.07 -12.21 -12.18
C LYS A 75 -23.00 -12.16 -10.96
N GLN A 76 -22.50 -12.47 -9.77
CA GLN A 76 -23.28 -12.41 -8.54
C GLN A 76 -23.70 -10.98 -8.20
N LEU A 77 -22.81 -9.99 -8.38
CA LEU A 77 -23.15 -8.57 -8.24
C LEU A 77 -24.26 -8.15 -9.22
N LEU A 78 -24.12 -8.52 -10.49
CA LEU A 78 -25.08 -8.18 -11.54
C LEU A 78 -26.47 -8.79 -11.29
N LEU A 79 -26.52 -10.03 -10.79
CA LEU A 79 -27.77 -10.72 -10.44
C LEU A 79 -28.37 -10.29 -9.10
N GLY A 80 -27.72 -9.37 -8.38
CA GLY A 80 -28.18 -8.90 -7.06
C GLY A 80 -27.96 -9.90 -5.92
N GLU A 81 -27.15 -10.94 -6.14
CA GLU A 81 -26.77 -11.91 -5.10
C GLU A 81 -25.72 -11.33 -4.13
N LEU A 82 -24.92 -10.37 -4.60
CA LEU A 82 -23.98 -9.60 -3.78
C LEU A 82 -24.33 -8.12 -3.85
N THR A 83 -24.19 -7.44 -2.71
CA THR A 83 -24.16 -5.97 -2.69
C THR A 83 -22.88 -5.45 -3.34
N GLN A 84 -22.86 -4.15 -3.67
CA GLN A 84 -21.65 -3.48 -4.15
C GLN A 84 -20.50 -3.58 -3.14
N GLY A 85 -20.78 -3.39 -1.84
CA GLY A 85 -19.78 -3.50 -0.79
C GLY A 85 -19.19 -4.90 -0.67
N GLN A 86 -20.05 -5.91 -0.67
CA GLN A 86 -19.63 -7.31 -0.63
C GLN A 86 -18.83 -7.71 -1.87
N ALA A 87 -19.25 -7.30 -3.06
CA ALA A 87 -18.52 -7.56 -4.29
C ALA A 87 -17.14 -6.90 -4.26
N LEU A 88 -17.04 -5.63 -3.83
CA LEU A 88 -15.77 -4.93 -3.69
C LEU A 88 -14.81 -5.65 -2.74
N LYS A 89 -15.32 -6.10 -1.58
CA LYS A 89 -14.56 -6.84 -0.58
C LYS A 89 -14.02 -8.17 -1.14
N ASN A 90 -14.87 -8.93 -1.85
CA ASN A 90 -14.49 -10.19 -2.49
C ASN A 90 -13.45 -9.97 -3.58
N LEU A 91 -13.64 -8.97 -4.44
CA LEU A 91 -12.67 -8.62 -5.48
C LEU A 91 -11.32 -8.23 -4.88
N ARG A 92 -11.31 -7.41 -3.82
CA ARG A 92 -10.06 -7.02 -3.14
C ARG A 92 -9.32 -8.22 -2.56
N ILE A 93 -10.01 -9.12 -1.86
CA ILE A 93 -9.39 -10.24 -1.15
C ILE A 93 -9.02 -11.37 -2.11
N ASN A 94 -9.96 -11.81 -2.94
CA ASN A 94 -9.80 -13.04 -3.73
C ASN A 94 -9.01 -12.79 -5.03
N ILE A 95 -9.05 -11.57 -5.58
CA ILE A 95 -8.39 -11.26 -6.86
C ILE A 95 -7.05 -10.54 -6.64
N LEU A 96 -7.02 -9.53 -5.77
CA LEU A 96 -5.79 -8.76 -5.52
C LEU A 96 -5.00 -9.24 -4.29
N GLY A 97 -5.63 -9.96 -3.35
CA GLY A 97 -4.96 -10.41 -2.13
C GLY A 97 -4.52 -9.25 -1.22
N LEU A 98 -5.13 -8.07 -1.35
CA LEU A 98 -4.69 -6.87 -0.65
C LEU A 98 -5.42 -6.68 0.67
N LYS A 99 -4.66 -6.25 1.69
CA LYS A 99 -5.25 -5.71 2.93
C LYS A 99 -6.00 -4.42 2.62
N GLN A 100 -7.03 -4.14 3.42
CA GLN A 100 -7.92 -3.01 3.23
C GLN A 100 -7.17 -1.66 3.16
N ASP A 101 -6.11 -1.50 3.96
CA ASP A 101 -5.33 -0.27 3.99
C ASP A 101 -4.47 -0.04 2.75
N VAL A 102 -3.90 -1.12 2.21
CA VAL A 102 -3.12 -1.08 0.96
C VAL A 102 -4.04 -0.72 -0.19
N PHE A 103 -5.22 -1.35 -0.25
CA PHE A 103 -6.19 -1.06 -1.29
C PHE A 103 -6.77 0.35 -1.19
N ALA A 104 -7.07 0.84 0.02
CA ALA A 104 -7.55 2.21 0.22
C ALA A 104 -6.56 3.26 -0.32
N ARG A 105 -5.25 3.05 -0.10
CA ARG A 105 -4.19 3.89 -0.68
C ARG A 105 -4.12 3.76 -2.20
N LEU A 106 -4.27 2.55 -2.75
CA LEU A 106 -4.23 2.28 -4.19
C LEU A 106 -5.33 3.04 -4.94
N VAL A 107 -6.55 3.05 -4.39
CA VAL A 107 -7.71 3.72 -4.99
C VAL A 107 -7.93 5.12 -4.45
N ASP A 108 -6.98 5.64 -3.66
CA ASP A 108 -6.96 7.00 -3.12
C ASP A 108 -8.27 7.37 -2.38
N VAL A 109 -8.67 6.54 -1.43
CA VAL A 109 -9.79 6.81 -0.51
C VAL A 109 -9.34 6.59 0.94
N SER A 110 -10.06 7.17 1.90
CA SER A 110 -9.77 6.89 3.30
C SER A 110 -10.06 5.42 3.63
N ARG A 111 -9.28 4.83 4.54
CA ARG A 111 -9.55 3.46 5.03
C ARG A 111 -10.97 3.34 5.61
N LYS A 112 -11.44 4.37 6.30
CA LYS A 112 -12.79 4.41 6.87
C LYS A 112 -13.85 4.38 5.76
N THR A 113 -13.69 5.19 4.73
CA THR A 113 -14.57 5.20 3.54
C THR A 113 -14.62 3.82 2.90
N LEU A 114 -13.48 3.20 2.63
CA LEU A 114 -13.44 1.84 2.06
C LEU A 114 -14.13 0.82 2.98
N SER A 115 -13.89 0.89 4.28
CA SER A 115 -14.51 -0.01 5.26
C SER A 115 -16.02 0.17 5.31
N ASP A 116 -16.50 1.41 5.30
CA ASP A 116 -17.93 1.67 5.32
C ASP A 116 -18.58 1.20 4.00
N ILE A 117 -17.92 1.35 2.84
CA ILE A 117 -18.37 0.76 1.56
C ILE A 117 -18.45 -0.77 1.65
N GLU A 118 -17.37 -1.43 2.06
CA GLU A 118 -17.28 -2.91 2.10
C GLU A 118 -18.23 -3.57 3.09
N ASN A 119 -18.77 -2.80 4.06
CA ASN A 119 -19.74 -3.26 5.04
C ASN A 119 -21.15 -2.70 4.76
N ASP A 120 -21.39 -2.16 3.56
CA ASP A 120 -22.68 -1.61 3.12
C ASP A 120 -23.24 -0.53 4.07
N ARG A 121 -22.36 0.25 4.69
CA ARG A 121 -22.72 1.33 5.62
C ARG A 121 -22.70 2.67 4.90
N GLY A 122 -23.83 3.36 4.87
CA GLY A 122 -23.93 4.71 4.30
C GLY A 122 -24.22 4.75 2.80
N SER A 123 -24.41 5.96 2.27
CA SER A 123 -24.72 6.19 0.86
C SER A 123 -23.51 6.82 0.17
N TYR A 124 -23.01 6.16 -0.87
CA TYR A 124 -21.83 6.60 -1.62
C TYR A 124 -22.25 7.17 -2.96
N ASN A 125 -21.61 8.28 -3.34
CA ASN A 125 -21.80 8.81 -4.68
C ASN A 125 -21.15 7.87 -5.72
N THR A 126 -21.62 7.98 -6.96
CA THR A 126 -21.15 7.19 -8.09
C THR A 126 -19.67 7.42 -8.40
N GLU A 127 -19.13 8.59 -8.08
CA GLU A 127 -17.71 8.93 -8.27
C GLU A 127 -16.78 8.08 -7.40
N ILE A 128 -17.07 7.98 -6.10
CA ILE A 128 -16.28 7.15 -5.17
C ILE A 128 -16.40 5.68 -5.57
N LEU A 129 -17.60 5.21 -5.93
CA LEU A 129 -17.79 3.84 -6.40
C LEU A 129 -16.98 3.57 -7.68
N ASN A 130 -17.03 4.45 -8.67
CA ASN A 130 -16.19 4.32 -9.87
C ASN A 130 -14.70 4.28 -9.53
N LYS A 131 -14.25 5.07 -8.54
CA LYS A 131 -12.86 5.08 -8.09
C LYS A 131 -12.41 3.74 -7.51
N VAL A 132 -13.21 3.15 -6.60
CA VAL A 132 -12.86 1.89 -5.94
C VAL A 132 -13.00 0.67 -6.86
N PHE A 133 -13.86 0.74 -7.88
CA PHE A 133 -14.06 -0.33 -8.86
C PHE A 133 -13.13 -0.26 -10.09
N LYS A 134 -12.51 0.89 -10.34
CA LYS A 134 -11.57 1.11 -11.46
C LYS A 134 -10.46 0.06 -11.60
N PRO A 135 -9.80 -0.43 -10.52
CA PRO A 135 -8.76 -1.45 -10.65
C PRO A 135 -9.24 -2.79 -11.22
N PHE A 136 -10.54 -3.05 -11.18
CA PHE A 136 -11.17 -4.27 -11.69
C PHE A 136 -11.75 -4.10 -13.10
N GLY A 137 -11.60 -2.92 -13.71
CA GLY A 137 -12.22 -2.59 -15.00
C GLY A 137 -13.75 -2.42 -14.90
N LEU A 138 -14.26 -2.16 -13.70
CA LEU A 138 -15.70 -2.01 -13.45
C LEU A 138 -16.07 -0.54 -13.28
N LYS A 139 -17.27 -0.18 -13.73
CA LYS A 139 -17.89 1.13 -13.56
C LYS A 139 -19.34 0.98 -13.12
N VAL A 140 -19.84 1.94 -12.35
CA VAL A 140 -21.26 1.98 -11.95
C VAL A 140 -22.11 2.40 -13.14
N GLY A 141 -23.27 1.77 -13.29
CA GLY A 141 -24.25 2.06 -14.33
C GLY A 141 -25.64 1.54 -13.96
N LEU A 142 -26.62 1.87 -14.79
CA LEU A 142 -27.98 1.37 -14.64
C LEU A 142 -28.09 -0.04 -15.23
N LEU A 143 -28.83 -0.90 -14.55
CA LEU A 143 -29.17 -2.25 -14.98
C LEU A 143 -30.68 -2.45 -14.82
N PRO A 144 -31.29 -3.39 -15.57
CA PRO A 144 -32.64 -3.84 -15.28
C PRO A 144 -32.77 -4.27 -13.82
N SER A 145 -33.84 -3.85 -13.16
CA SER A 145 -34.14 -4.26 -11.78
C SER A 145 -34.53 -5.74 -11.67
N SER A 146 -35.02 -6.33 -12.77
CA SER A 146 -35.33 -7.75 -12.85
C SER A 146 -34.10 -8.55 -13.32
N PRO A 147 -33.64 -9.54 -12.52
CA PRO A 147 -32.59 -10.45 -12.92
C PRO A 147 -32.92 -11.23 -14.19
N ASP A 148 -34.19 -11.53 -14.46
CA ASP A 148 -34.60 -12.28 -15.64
C ASP A 148 -34.46 -11.46 -16.92
N VAL A 149 -34.81 -10.17 -16.86
CA VAL A 149 -34.56 -9.23 -17.96
C VAL A 149 -33.06 -9.12 -18.20
N LEU A 150 -32.26 -8.96 -17.15
CA LEU A 150 -30.80 -8.90 -17.29
C LEU A 150 -30.22 -10.18 -17.91
N ARG A 151 -30.67 -11.36 -17.47
CA ARG A 151 -30.27 -12.65 -18.05
C ARG A 151 -30.58 -12.72 -19.54
N SER A 152 -31.78 -12.29 -19.96
CA SER A 152 -32.18 -12.29 -21.36
C SER A 152 -31.30 -11.40 -22.26
N LEU A 153 -30.74 -10.31 -21.71
CA LEU A 153 -29.85 -9.39 -22.41
C LEU A 153 -28.39 -9.87 -22.46
N LEU A 154 -27.99 -10.75 -21.53
CA LEU A 154 -26.62 -11.27 -21.42
C LEU A 154 -26.40 -12.57 -22.19
N ILE A 155 -27.40 -13.08 -22.90
CA ILE A 155 -27.26 -14.23 -23.81
C ILE A 155 -26.47 -13.76 -25.03
N VAL A 156 -25.19 -14.14 -25.06
CA VAL A 156 -24.31 -14.10 -26.24
C VAL A 156 -23.96 -15.54 -26.57
#